data_AF-A0A7D5TCP6-F1
#
_entry.id   AF-A0A7D5TCP6-F1
#
_cell.length_a   1.000
_cell.length_b   1.000
_cell.length_c   1.000
_cell.angle_alpha   90.00
_cell.angle_beta   90.00
_cell.angle_gamma   90.00
#
_symmetry.space_group_name_H-M   'P 1'
#
loop_
_entity.id
_entity.type
_entity.pdbx_description
1 polymer ?
#
loop_
_entity_poly.entity_id
_entity_poly.type
_entity_poly.pdbx_seq_one_letter_code
_entity_poly.pdbx_strand_id
1 'polypeptide(L)'
;MSDRAAALSTLAERVAAREGVADAWTAKSFTDRLFVVEVPPDGRLPEAVRETLHDRDLREADEVYGMEGADGADFAGDLTDGRRYRFVDVRSRGEMQSYVVE
;
A
#
# COMPACT_ATOMS: atom_id res chain seq x y z
N MET A 1 -9.39 -17.01 5.23
CA MET A 1 -8.54 -15.92 4.72
C MET A 1 -8.14 -16.29 3.30
N SER A 2 -8.36 -15.42 2.31
CA SER A 2 -7.94 -15.70 0.93
C SER A 2 -6.42 -15.89 0.87
N ASP A 3 -5.94 -16.80 0.02
CA ASP A 3 -4.52 -17.05 -0.23
C ASP A 3 -3.76 -15.74 -0.52
N ARG A 4 -4.43 -14.79 -1.19
CA ARG A 4 -3.90 -13.45 -1.46
C ARG A 4 -3.68 -12.62 -0.20
N ALA A 5 -4.57 -12.71 0.80
CA ALA A 5 -4.42 -11.94 2.05
C ALA A 5 -3.20 -12.43 2.83
N ALA A 6 -3.02 -13.75 2.94
CA ALA A 6 -1.86 -14.34 3.60
C ALA A 6 -0.55 -13.97 2.87
N ALA A 7 -0.55 -14.05 1.52
CA ALA A 7 0.60 -13.67 0.71
C ALA A 7 1.00 -12.19 0.91
N LEU A 8 0.02 -11.29 1.05
CA LEU A 8 0.28 -9.88 1.32
C LEU A 8 0.76 -9.62 2.75
N SER A 9 0.25 -10.34 3.75
CA SER A 9 0.78 -10.26 5.11
C SER A 9 2.24 -10.72 5.18
N THR A 10 2.58 -11.83 4.53
CA THR A 10 3.99 -12.27 4.43
C THR A 10 4.85 -11.28 3.64
N LEU A 11 4.30 -10.61 2.62
CA LEU A 11 5.02 -9.56 1.91
C LEU A 11 5.28 -8.35 2.82
N ALA A 12 4.31 -7.97 3.65
CA ALA A 12 4.45 -6.87 4.60
C ALA A 12 5.60 -7.12 5.60
N GLU A 13 5.66 -8.30 6.20
CA GLU A 13 6.76 -8.70 7.09
C GLU A 13 8.14 -8.59 6.40
N ARG A 14 8.22 -9.00 5.13
CA ARG A 14 9.47 -8.91 4.35
C ARG A 14 9.86 -7.48 4.01
N VAL A 15 8.88 -6.62 3.74
CA VAL A 15 9.12 -5.20 3.42
C VAL A 15 9.52 -4.44 4.68
N ALA A 16 8.88 -4.70 5.81
CA ALA A 16 9.22 -4.10 7.11
C ALA A 16 10.66 -4.41 7.55
N ALA A 17 11.22 -5.56 7.12
CA ALA A 17 12.60 -5.94 7.40
C ALA A 17 13.65 -5.26 6.50
N ARG A 18 13.25 -4.43 5.52
CA ARG A 18 14.18 -3.75 4.61
C ARG A 18 14.67 -2.43 5.18
N GLU A 19 15.93 -2.11 4.89
CA GLU A 19 16.51 -0.81 5.22
C GLU A 19 15.72 0.33 4.56
N GLY A 20 15.52 1.41 5.30
CA GLY A 20 14.74 2.57 4.85
C GLY A 20 13.22 2.42 4.99
N VAL A 21 12.74 1.28 5.51
CA VAL A 21 11.34 1.06 5.87
C VAL A 21 11.21 1.11 7.40
N ALA A 22 10.26 1.89 7.90
CA ALA A 22 9.92 1.96 9.31
C ALA A 22 8.92 0.84 9.69
N ASP A 23 7.90 0.63 8.85
CA ASP A 23 6.93 -0.46 9.01
C ASP A 23 6.20 -0.74 7.68
N ALA A 24 5.53 -1.90 7.57
CA ALA A 24 4.65 -2.21 6.45
C ALA A 24 3.49 -3.12 6.91
N TRP A 25 2.30 -2.83 6.40
CA TRP A 25 1.10 -3.61 6.74
C TRP A 25 0.04 -3.58 5.64
N THR A 26 -0.90 -4.51 5.70
CA THR A 26 -2.09 -4.50 4.86
C THR A 26 -3.24 -3.77 5.56
N ALA A 27 -3.94 -2.93 4.83
CA ALA A 27 -5.18 -2.30 5.26
C ALA A 27 -6.31 -2.62 4.27
N LYS A 28 -7.51 -2.13 4.57
CA LYS A 28 -8.64 -2.17 3.65
C LYS A 28 -9.22 -0.78 3.50
N SER A 29 -9.56 -0.40 2.28
CA SER A 29 -10.49 0.68 2.00
C SER A 29 -11.91 0.11 1.92
N PHE A 30 -12.88 0.94 1.50
CA PHE A 30 -14.24 0.50 1.27
C PHE A 30 -14.36 -0.46 0.09
N THR A 31 -13.55 -0.26 -0.96
CA THR A 31 -13.64 -1.01 -2.22
C THR A 31 -12.48 -1.97 -2.43
N ASP A 32 -11.35 -1.73 -1.79
CA ASP A 32 -10.08 -2.35 -2.15
C ASP A 32 -9.25 -2.75 -0.94
N ARG A 33 -8.34 -3.70 -1.17
CA ARG A 33 -7.27 -4.00 -0.23
C ARG A 33 -6.10 -3.06 -0.49
N LEU A 34 -5.57 -2.50 0.58
CA LEU A 34 -4.41 -1.61 0.54
C LEU A 34 -3.19 -2.30 1.14
N PHE A 35 -2.02 -1.92 0.64
CA PHE A 35 -0.72 -2.22 1.22
C PHE A 35 -0.05 -0.90 1.55
N VAL A 36 0.37 -0.74 2.78
CA VAL A 36 0.95 0.51 3.29
C VAL A 36 2.40 0.27 3.67
N VAL A 37 3.26 1.18 3.24
CA VAL A 37 4.67 1.24 3.65
C VAL A 37 4.91 2.55 4.36
N GLU A 38 5.41 2.48 5.57
CA GLU A 38 5.87 3.63 6.33
C GLU A 38 7.39 3.72 6.23
N VAL A 39 7.89 4.94 6.01
CA VAL A 39 9.32 5.25 6.00
C VAL A 39 9.60 6.35 7.01
N PRO A 40 10.86 6.51 7.47
CA PRO A 40 11.23 7.61 8.38
C PRO A 40 10.86 8.99 7.80
N PRO A 41 10.71 10.04 8.64
CA PRO A 41 10.27 11.37 8.21
C PRO A 41 11.05 11.97 7.05
N ASP A 42 12.38 11.85 7.06
CA ASP A 42 13.28 12.34 6.02
C ASP A 42 13.59 11.28 4.95
N GLY A 43 12.99 10.09 5.10
CA GLY A 43 13.13 8.96 4.20
C GLY A 43 12.24 9.08 2.97
N ARG A 44 12.59 8.31 1.95
CA ARG A 44 11.72 8.06 0.80
C ARG A 44 11.58 6.56 0.65
N LEU A 45 10.51 6.14 -0.01
CA LEU A 45 10.32 4.74 -0.36
C LEU A 45 11.53 4.23 -1.18
N PRO A 46 12.23 3.18 -0.73
CA PRO A 46 13.32 2.61 -1.51
C PRO A 46 12.80 2.06 -2.84
N GLU A 47 13.49 2.33 -3.95
CA GLU A 47 13.04 1.91 -5.29
C GLU A 47 12.88 0.38 -5.39
N ALA A 48 13.79 -0.38 -4.79
CA ALA A 48 13.68 -1.84 -4.74
C ALA A 48 12.42 -2.32 -4.00
N VAL A 49 11.90 -1.56 -3.03
CA VAL A 49 10.60 -1.84 -2.40
C VAL A 49 9.49 -1.58 -3.41
N ARG A 50 9.48 -0.42 -4.07
CA ARG A 50 8.49 -0.09 -5.11
C ARG A 50 8.43 -1.17 -6.20
N GLU A 51 9.57 -1.54 -6.78
CA GLU A 51 9.66 -2.59 -7.79
C GLU A 51 9.06 -3.92 -7.29
N THR A 52 9.39 -4.32 -6.06
CA THR A 52 8.85 -5.56 -5.46
C THR A 52 7.33 -5.50 -5.30
N LEU A 53 6.76 -4.34 -4.97
CA LEU A 53 5.32 -4.17 -4.86
C LEU A 53 4.66 -4.20 -6.25
N HIS A 54 5.25 -3.53 -7.23
CA HIS A 54 4.79 -3.52 -8.62
C HIS A 54 4.78 -4.91 -9.25
N ASP A 55 5.81 -5.72 -9.02
CA ASP A 55 5.89 -7.12 -9.46
C ASP A 55 4.79 -8.01 -8.86
N ARG A 56 4.13 -7.53 -7.79
CA ARG A 56 3.04 -8.21 -7.10
C ARG A 56 1.69 -7.59 -7.37
N ASP A 57 1.56 -6.75 -8.41
CA ASP A 57 0.32 -6.08 -8.78
C ASP A 57 -0.21 -5.16 -7.66
N LEU A 58 0.71 -4.51 -6.95
CA LEU A 58 0.39 -3.42 -6.03
C LEU A 58 0.77 -2.11 -6.72
N ARG A 59 -0.22 -1.24 -6.94
CA ARG A 59 -0.05 0.04 -7.65
C ARG A 59 -0.41 1.21 -6.75
N GLU A 60 0.24 2.32 -6.94
CA GLU A 60 0.08 3.51 -6.13
C GLU A 60 -1.40 3.96 -6.10
N ALA A 61 -1.90 4.28 -4.90
CA ALA A 61 -3.33 4.55 -4.70
C ALA A 61 -3.80 5.84 -5.37
N ASP A 62 -2.93 6.85 -5.47
CA ASP A 62 -3.17 8.09 -6.23
C ASP A 62 -3.36 7.81 -7.73
N GLU A 63 -2.49 6.98 -8.32
CA GLU A 63 -2.61 6.54 -9.72
C GLU A 63 -3.91 5.76 -9.94
N VAL A 64 -4.20 4.77 -9.08
CA VAL A 64 -5.38 3.90 -9.22
C VAL A 64 -6.69 4.65 -9.01
N TYR A 65 -6.72 5.65 -8.13
CA TYR A 65 -7.90 6.48 -7.89
C TYR A 65 -7.98 7.72 -8.78
N GLY A 66 -7.01 7.94 -9.68
CA GLY A 66 -7.01 9.08 -10.61
C GLY A 66 -6.87 10.43 -9.92
N MET A 67 -6.19 10.47 -8.76
CA MET A 67 -5.92 11.72 -8.05
C MET A 67 -4.68 12.39 -8.66
N GLU A 68 -4.86 13.10 -9.76
CA GLU A 68 -3.81 13.95 -10.35
C GLU A 68 -3.48 15.12 -9.42
N GLY A 69 -2.21 15.27 -9.03
CA GLY A 69 -1.71 16.42 -8.27
C GLY A 69 -1.42 16.18 -6.77
N ALA A 70 -1.53 14.94 -6.28
CA ALA A 70 -0.82 14.56 -5.07
C ALA A 70 0.64 14.30 -5.46
N ASP A 71 1.61 15.01 -4.86
CA ASP A 71 3.03 14.82 -5.15
C ASP A 71 3.51 13.44 -4.66
N GLY A 72 3.27 12.41 -5.47
CA GLY A 72 3.67 11.03 -5.25
C GLY A 72 2.75 10.23 -4.32
N ALA A 73 2.99 8.92 -4.29
CA ALA A 73 2.29 7.93 -3.49
C ALA A 73 2.29 8.15 -1.97
N ASP A 74 2.84 9.26 -1.49
CA ASP A 74 2.90 9.77 -0.11
C ASP A 74 1.53 10.19 0.45
N PHE A 75 0.44 9.73 -0.16
CA PHE A 75 -0.92 10.21 0.10
C PHE A 75 -1.43 9.93 1.52
N ALA A 76 -0.73 9.15 2.35
CA ALA A 76 -1.15 9.02 3.76
C ALA A 76 -0.71 10.20 4.64
N GLY A 77 -0.03 11.19 4.05
CA GLY A 77 0.34 12.45 4.67
C GLY A 77 1.67 12.37 5.40
N ASP A 78 2.33 13.53 5.58
CA ASP A 78 3.42 13.67 6.54
C ASP A 78 2.85 13.45 7.93
N LEU A 79 3.30 12.39 8.60
CA LEU A 79 3.10 12.22 10.03
C LEU A 79 4.25 12.93 10.74
N THR A 80 4.01 13.37 11.97
CA THR A 80 5.06 13.92 12.83
C THR A 80 6.30 13.02 12.90
N ASP A 81 6.12 11.71 12.73
CA ASP A 81 7.14 10.68 12.91
C ASP A 81 7.36 9.79 11.66
N GLY A 82 6.82 10.12 10.48
CA GLY A 82 7.05 9.30 9.28
C GLY A 82 6.27 9.70 8.03
N ARG A 83 6.57 9.04 6.93
CA ARG A 83 5.89 9.18 5.64
C ARG A 83 5.26 7.87 5.22
N ARG A 84 4.09 7.92 4.58
CA ARG A 84 3.31 6.71 4.29
C ARG A 84 2.90 6.64 2.83
N TYR A 85 3.30 5.54 2.22
CA TYR A 85 3.01 5.18 0.85
C TYR A 85 1.88 4.15 0.80
N ARG A 86 0.84 4.42 0.01
CA ARG A 86 -0.32 3.51 -0.13
C ARG A 86 -0.38 2.90 -1.52
N PHE A 87 -0.54 1.58 -1.56
CA PHE A 87 -0.70 0.81 -2.78
C PHE A 87 -2.00 0.02 -2.75
N VAL A 88 -2.67 -0.09 -3.88
CA VAL A 88 -3.89 -0.87 -4.10
C VAL A 88 -3.52 -2.23 -4.67
N ASP A 89 -4.07 -3.29 -4.11
CA ASP A 89 -4.04 -4.63 -4.72
C ASP A 89 -4.98 -4.67 -5.93
N VAL A 90 -4.42 -4.44 -7.13
CA VAL A 90 -5.24 -4.36 -8.35
C VAL A 90 -5.77 -5.72 -8.78
N ARG A 91 -5.21 -6.84 -8.30
CA ARG A 91 -5.74 -8.18 -8.58
C ARG A 91 -7.08 -8.45 -7.90
N SER A 92 -7.26 -7.97 -6.68
CA SER A 92 -8.49 -8.19 -5.89
C SER A 92 -9.40 -6.96 -5.88
N ARG A 93 -9.26 -6.07 -6.87
CA ARG A 93 -9.98 -4.80 -6.89
C ARG A 93 -11.49 -5.06 -6.99
N GLY A 94 -12.27 -4.38 -6.15
CA GLY A 94 -13.73 -4.55 -6.12
C GLY A 94 -14.24 -5.85 -5.48
N GLU A 95 -13.37 -6.81 -5.14
CA GLU A 95 -13.76 -8.01 -4.39
C GLU A 95 -14.26 -7.68 -2.97
N MET A 96 -13.95 -6.49 -2.47
CA MET A 96 -14.40 -6.01 -1.17
C MET A 96 -15.74 -5.25 -1.22
N GLN A 97 -16.36 -5.09 -2.41
CA GLN A 97 -17.69 -4.52 -2.52
C GLN A 97 -18.74 -5.49 -1.98
N SER A 98 -19.03 -5.39 -0.68
CA SER A 98 -20.28 -5.92 -0.13
C SER A 98 -21.40 -4.95 -0.50
N TYR A 99 -22.25 -5.31 -1.47
CA TYR A 99 -23.52 -4.63 -1.67
C TYR A 99 -24.37 -4.79 -0.40
N VAL A 100 -24.64 -3.70 0.32
CA VAL A 100 -25.80 -3.64 1.21
C VAL A 100 -26.99 -3.44 0.28
N VAL A 101 -27.75 -4.50 0.04
CA VAL A 101 -29.05 -4.41 -0.61
C VAL A 101 -30.03 -4.00 0.48
N GLU A 102 -30.59 -2.79 0.37
CA GLU A 102 -31.73 -2.35 1.20
C GLU A 102 -33.02 -3.09 0.83
#